data_AF-A0A950CE55-F1
#
_entry.id   AF-A0A950CE55-F1
#
_cell.length_a   1.000
_cell.length_b   1.000
_cell.length_c   1.000
_cell.angle_alpha   90.00
_cell.angle_beta   90.00
_cell.angle_gamma   90.00
#
_symmetry.space_group_name_H-M   'P 1'
#
loop_
_entity.id
_entity.type
_entity.pdbx_description
1 polymer ?
#
loop_
_entity_poly.entity_id
_entity_poly.type
_entity_poly.pdbx_seq_one_letter_code
_entity_poly.pdbx_strand_id
1 'polypeptide(L)'
;AMKTDPARVRRTDPGDPDKCPVWDLHKIYSDEATRKWASDGCRSAGIGCLECKQPVIDRIVEEIGGFRRRAQEFEDNPELVSSIVAEGADKAREAARETLEDVRRTMHLRA
;
A
#
# COMPACT_ATOMS: atom_id res chain seq x y z
N ALA A 1 1.76 10.03 16.26
CA ALA A 1 2.31 8.67 16.46
C ALA A 1 1.20 7.64 16.25
N MET A 2 1.48 6.54 15.53
CA MET A 2 0.51 5.46 15.31
C MET A 2 0.09 4.83 16.66
N LYS A 3 -1.22 4.74 16.90
CA LYS A 3 -1.79 4.08 18.08
C LYS A 3 -1.35 2.61 18.14
N THR A 4 -1.20 2.07 19.34
CA THR A 4 -0.94 0.65 19.61
C THR A 4 -2.10 0.07 20.40
N ASP A 5 -1.95 -1.13 20.96
CA ASP A 5 -2.91 -1.68 21.93
C ASP A 5 -3.21 -0.65 23.04
N PRO A 6 -4.49 -0.20 23.19
CA PRO A 6 -4.88 0.76 24.21
C PRO A 6 -4.63 0.29 25.65
N ALA A 7 -4.62 -1.02 25.89
CA ALA A 7 -4.37 -1.59 27.22
C ALA A 7 -2.88 -1.55 27.59
N ARG A 8 -1.99 -1.42 26.60
CA ARG A 8 -0.54 -1.38 26.79
C ARG A 8 -0.06 0.06 26.98
N VAL A 9 -0.26 0.60 28.18
CA VAL A 9 0.06 2.00 28.50
C VAL A 9 1.55 2.20 28.79
N ARG A 10 2.19 1.27 29.51
CA ARG A 10 3.62 1.31 29.87
C ARG A 10 4.39 0.23 29.12
N ARG A 11 5.71 0.41 28.99
CA ARG A 11 6.59 -0.58 28.35
C ARG A 11 6.50 -1.96 29.00
N THR A 12 6.35 -1.99 30.33
CA THR A 12 6.26 -3.21 31.14
C THR A 12 4.87 -3.85 31.14
N ASP A 13 3.87 -3.17 30.58
CA ASP A 13 2.53 -3.73 30.50
C ASP A 13 2.48 -4.73 29.34
N PRO A 14 1.94 -5.95 29.55
CA PRO A 14 1.72 -6.89 28.46
C PRO A 14 0.69 -6.33 27.50
N GLY A 15 0.89 -6.56 26.20
CA GLY A 15 -0.04 -6.16 25.15
C GLY A 15 -0.72 -7.35 24.48
N ASP A 16 -1.75 -7.03 23.71
CA ASP A 16 -2.46 -7.96 22.85
C ASP A 16 -2.26 -7.57 21.38
N PRO A 17 -1.47 -8.33 20.59
CA PRO A 17 -1.31 -8.10 19.16
C PRO A 17 -2.64 -7.97 18.41
N ASP A 18 -3.67 -8.71 18.81
CA ASP A 18 -4.98 -8.69 18.15
C ASP A 18 -5.76 -7.38 18.38
N LYS A 19 -5.33 -6.55 19.34
CA LYS A 19 -5.87 -5.20 19.62
C LYS A 19 -4.96 -4.08 19.14
N CYS A 20 -3.80 -4.42 18.55
CA CYS A 20 -2.81 -3.45 18.12
C CYS A 20 -2.85 -3.29 16.59
N PRO A 21 -3.13 -2.10 16.04
CA PRO A 21 -3.20 -1.92 14.58
C PRO A 21 -1.83 -2.09 13.88
N VAL A 22 -0.72 -2.09 14.63
CA VAL A 22 0.61 -2.42 14.09
C VAL A 22 0.69 -3.89 13.67
N TRP A 23 -0.09 -4.78 14.31
CA TRP A 23 -0.04 -6.21 14.04
C TRP A 23 -0.49 -6.56 12.62
N ASP A 24 -1.47 -5.85 12.07
CA ASP A 24 -1.88 -6.04 10.68
C ASP A 24 -0.76 -5.68 9.69
N LEU A 25 0.07 -4.70 10.03
CA LEU A 25 1.27 -4.40 9.24
C LEU A 25 2.31 -5.52 9.34
N HIS A 26 2.50 -6.13 10.52
CA HIS A 26 3.36 -7.32 10.63
C HIS A 26 2.87 -8.49 9.77
N LYS A 27 1.55 -8.69 9.64
CA LYS A 27 1.00 -9.75 8.76
C LYS A 27 1.37 -9.55 7.29
N ILE A 28 1.51 -8.30 6.86
CA ILE A 28 1.85 -7.92 5.49
C ILE A 28 3.38 -7.89 5.27
N TYR A 29 4.11 -7.20 6.15
CA TYR A 29 5.51 -6.81 5.91
C TYR A 29 6.55 -7.67 6.62
N SER A 30 6.15 -8.48 7.60
CA SER A 30 7.10 -9.27 8.40
C SER A 30 7.04 -10.75 8.05
N ASP A 31 8.21 -11.40 8.05
CA ASP A 31 8.32 -12.85 7.96
C ASP A 31 7.83 -13.54 9.24
N GLU A 32 7.73 -14.87 9.20
CA GLU A 32 7.23 -15.66 10.32
C GLU A 32 8.07 -15.52 11.59
N ALA A 33 9.40 -15.47 11.46
CA ALA A 33 10.31 -15.33 12.59
C ALA A 33 10.10 -13.99 13.31
N THR A 34 10.00 -12.90 12.55
CA THR A 34 9.75 -11.55 13.06
C THR A 34 8.36 -11.46 13.70
N ARG A 35 7.33 -12.04 13.07
CA ARG A 35 5.97 -12.09 13.65
C ARG A 35 5.96 -12.84 14.98
N LYS A 36 6.64 -13.98 15.06
CA LYS A 36 6.74 -14.77 16.30
C LYS A 36 7.44 -13.97 17.40
N TRP A 37 8.60 -13.39 17.11
CA TRP A 37 9.32 -12.52 18.04
C TRP A 37 8.48 -11.34 18.52
N ALA A 38 7.79 -10.64 17.61
CA ALA A 38 6.98 -9.48 17.95
C ALA A 38 5.75 -9.84 18.79
N SER A 39 5.07 -10.95 18.45
CA SER A 39 3.92 -11.46 19.23
C SER A 39 4.34 -11.89 20.63
N ASP A 40 5.37 -12.72 20.74
CA ASP A 40 5.87 -13.24 22.01
C ASP A 40 6.37 -12.08 22.89
N GLY A 41 7.13 -11.15 22.32
CA GLY A 41 7.65 -9.97 23.02
C GLY A 41 6.56 -8.98 23.43
N CYS A 42 5.50 -8.81 22.63
CA CYS A 42 4.37 -7.95 22.98
C CYS A 42 3.55 -8.54 24.16
N ARG A 43 3.20 -9.84 24.07
CA ARG A 43 2.40 -10.53 25.10
C ARG A 43 3.14 -10.67 26.42
N SER A 44 4.47 -10.80 26.39
CA SER A 44 5.32 -10.90 27.59
C SER A 44 5.82 -9.56 28.13
N ALA A 45 5.54 -8.45 27.43
CA ALA A 45 6.19 -7.15 27.65
C ALA A 45 7.73 -7.17 27.56
N GLY A 46 8.30 -8.16 26.85
CA GLY A 46 9.75 -8.29 26.63
C GLY A 46 10.36 -7.26 25.68
N ILE A 47 9.56 -6.64 24.81
CA ILE A 47 10.01 -5.60 23.85
C ILE A 47 9.10 -4.37 23.89
N GLY A 48 9.63 -3.17 23.65
CA GLY A 48 8.85 -1.93 23.55
C GLY A 48 8.06 -1.81 22.23
N CYS A 49 7.01 -0.99 22.22
CA CYS A 49 6.24 -0.70 21.01
C CYS A 49 7.06 -0.06 19.88
N LEU A 50 8.13 0.66 20.21
CA LEU A 50 9.04 1.23 19.21
C LEU A 50 9.92 0.14 18.58
N GLU A 51 10.48 -0.74 19.42
CA GLU A 51 11.28 -1.89 18.98
C GLU A 51 10.45 -2.79 18.04
N CYS A 52 9.20 -3.10 18.45
CA CYS A 52 8.25 -3.87 17.66
C CYS A 52 7.97 -3.23 16.28
N LYS A 53 7.88 -1.90 16.20
CA LYS A 53 7.61 -1.18 14.94
C LYS A 53 8.80 -1.15 13.98
N GLN A 54 10.02 -1.26 14.46
CA GLN A 54 11.22 -1.03 13.64
C GLN A 54 11.30 -1.97 12.42
N PRO A 55 11.12 -3.30 12.54
CA PRO A 55 11.18 -4.20 11.38
C PRO A 55 10.11 -3.89 10.31
N VAL A 56 8.93 -3.43 10.73
CA VAL A 56 7.86 -3.01 9.82
C VAL A 56 8.23 -1.72 9.11
N ILE A 57 8.77 -0.75 9.84
CA ILE A 57 9.23 0.52 9.26
C ILE A 57 10.29 0.25 8.19
N ASP A 58 11.28 -0.59 8.50
CA ASP A 58 12.38 -0.87 7.58
C ASP A 58 11.88 -1.45 6.26
N ARG A 59 10.95 -2.41 6.31
CA ARG A 59 10.35 -3.01 5.10
C ARG A 59 9.46 -2.06 4.31
N ILE A 60 8.64 -1.27 4.99
CA ILE A 60 7.81 -0.26 4.33
C ILE A 60 8.69 0.79 3.63
N VAL A 61 9.75 1.26 4.30
CA VAL A 61 10.67 2.25 3.74
C VAL A 61 11.44 1.69 2.55
N GLU A 62 11.88 0.44 2.62
CA GLU A 62 12.54 -0.26 1.51
C GLU A 62 11.63 -0.32 0.28
N GLU A 63 10.39 -0.77 0.44
CA GLU A 63 9.42 -0.90 -0.65
C GLU A 63 9.04 0.46 -1.25
N ILE A 64 8.62 1.41 -0.40
CA ILE A 64 8.26 2.76 -0.84
C ILE A 64 9.47 3.47 -1.47
N GLY A 65 10.68 3.22 -0.96
CA GLY A 65 11.91 3.73 -1.55
C GLY A 65 12.10 3.28 -2.99
N GLY A 66 11.71 2.04 -3.33
CA GLY A 66 11.67 1.54 -4.69
C GLY A 66 10.69 2.32 -5.58
N PHE A 67 9.48 2.58 -5.09
CA PHE A 67 8.49 3.38 -5.82
C PHE A 67 8.94 4.82 -6.04
N ARG A 68 9.51 5.46 -5.02
CA ARG A 68 10.04 6.84 -5.12
C ARG A 68 11.14 6.95 -6.17
N ARG A 69 12.10 6.02 -6.18
CA ARG A 69 13.16 5.99 -7.20
C ARG A 69 12.60 5.89 -8.62
N ARG A 70 11.56 5.09 -8.81
CA ARG A 70 10.87 4.97 -10.11
C ARG A 70 10.03 6.20 -10.45
N ALA A 71 9.44 6.85 -9.46
CA ALA A 71 8.63 8.04 -9.64
C ALA A 71 9.45 9.26 -10.06
N GLN A 72 10.74 9.32 -9.66
CA GLN A 72 11.61 10.47 -9.90
C GLN A 72 11.66 10.90 -11.38
N GLU A 73 11.73 9.96 -12.32
CA GLU A 73 11.73 10.27 -13.76
C GLU A 73 10.47 11.02 -14.20
N PHE A 74 9.32 10.65 -13.65
CA PHE A 74 8.03 11.27 -13.95
C PHE A 74 7.84 12.62 -13.22
N GLU A 75 8.42 12.75 -12.02
CA GLU A 75 8.42 14.02 -11.28
C GLU A 75 9.31 15.07 -11.97
N ASP A 76 10.47 14.64 -12.49
CA ASP A 76 11.41 15.50 -13.21
C ASP A 76 10.90 15.86 -14.62
N ASN A 77 9.99 15.06 -15.18
CA ASN A 77 9.41 15.28 -16.50
C ASN A 77 7.88 15.12 -16.52
N PRO A 78 7.12 16.15 -16.09
CA PRO A 78 5.66 16.10 -16.09
C PRO A 78 5.03 15.89 -17.48
N GLU A 79 5.69 16.32 -18.56
CA GLU A 79 5.19 16.12 -19.93
C GLU A 79 5.22 14.64 -20.35
N LEU A 80 6.14 13.85 -19.81
CA LEU A 80 6.13 12.40 -20.00
C LEU A 80 4.83 11.79 -19.46
N VAL A 81 4.37 12.22 -18.28
CA VAL A 81 3.10 11.75 -17.71
C VAL A 81 1.92 12.14 -18.60
N SER A 82 1.88 13.40 -19.04
CA SER A 82 0.83 13.89 -19.95
C SER A 82 0.77 13.10 -21.25
N SER A 83 1.93 12.79 -21.85
CA SER A 83 2.00 12.05 -23.11
C SER A 83 1.55 10.58 -22.96
N ILE A 84 1.94 9.89 -21.88
CA ILE A 84 1.47 8.53 -21.56
C ILE A 84 -0.05 8.49 -21.43
N VAL A 85 -0.64 9.47 -20.72
CA VAL A 85 -2.10 9.55 -20.55
C VAL A 85 -2.80 9.85 -21.87
N ALA A 86 -2.25 10.76 -22.69
CA ALA A 86 -2.81 11.09 -24.00
C ALA A 86 -2.82 9.88 -24.94
N GLU A 87 -1.73 9.12 -25.01
CA GLU A 87 -1.64 7.91 -25.83
C GLU A 87 -2.65 6.84 -25.37
N GLY A 88 -2.77 6.64 -24.06
CA GLY A 88 -3.77 5.73 -23.49
C GLY A 88 -5.21 6.16 -23.82
N ALA A 89 -5.48 7.46 -23.77
CA ALA A 89 -6.79 8.02 -24.12
C ALA A 89 -7.12 7.82 -25.59
N ASP A 90 -6.15 7.94 -26.50
CA ASP A 90 -6.36 7.71 -27.93
C ASP A 90 -6.71 6.24 -28.23
N LYS A 91 -5.97 5.30 -27.64
CA LYS A 91 -6.29 3.86 -27.74
C LYS A 91 -7.69 3.54 -27.20
N ALA A 92 -8.04 4.12 -26.06
CA ALA A 92 -9.37 3.93 -25.46
C ALA A 92 -10.48 4.53 -26.34
N ARG A 93 -10.25 5.69 -26.97
CA ARG A 93 -11.21 6.33 -27.89
C ARG A 93 -11.45 5.48 -29.13
N GLU A 94 -10.42 4.84 -29.68
CA GLU A 94 -10.55 3.96 -30.83
C GLU A 94 -11.48 2.77 -30.50
N ALA A 95 -11.18 2.03 -29.43
CA ALA A 95 -12.03 0.93 -28.98
C ALA A 95 -13.47 1.38 -28.63
N ALA A 96 -13.62 2.56 -28.04
CA ALA A 96 -14.93 3.12 -27.72
C ALA A 96 -15.72 3.49 -28.99
N ARG A 97 -15.06 3.98 -30.05
CA ARG A 97 -15.72 4.28 -31.34
C ARG A 97 -16.25 3.01 -31.99
N GLU A 98 -15.44 1.96 -32.07
CA GLU A 98 -15.87 0.66 -32.61
C GLU A 98 -17.10 0.13 -31.85
N THR A 99 -17.04 0.19 -30.52
CA THR A 99 -18.17 -0.22 -29.67
C THR A 99 -19.43 0.62 -29.95
N LEU A 100 -19.29 1.93 -30.10
CA LEU A 100 -20.42 2.82 -30.36
C LEU A 100 -20.99 2.65 -31.77
N GLU A 101 -20.19 2.27 -32.75
CA GLU A 101 -20.67 1.91 -34.09
C GLU A 101 -21.59 0.69 -34.03
N ASP A 102 -21.18 -0.36 -33.32
CA ASP A 102 -21.99 -1.56 -33.11
C ASP A 102 -23.29 -1.25 -32.35
N VAL A 103 -23.22 -0.42 -31.31
CA VAL A 103 -24.41 0.04 -30.57
C VAL A 103 -25.35 0.82 -31.49
N ARG A 104 -24.86 1.79 -32.25
CA ARG A 104 -25.69 2.59 -33.17
C ARG A 104 -26.36 1.73 -34.23
N ARG A 105 -25.62 0.78 -34.81
CA ARG A 105 -26.14 -0.20 -35.77
C ARG A 105 -27.27 -1.04 -35.16
N THR A 106 -27.07 -1.52 -33.93
CA THR A 106 -28.07 -2.34 -33.21
C THR A 106 -29.30 -1.54 -32.83
N MET A 107 -29.12 -0.26 -32.48
CA MET A 107 -30.22 0.64 -32.10
C MET A 107 -30.91 1.30 -33.31
N HIS A 108 -30.52 0.97 -34.53
CA HIS A 108 -31.03 1.59 -35.77
C HIS A 108 -30.89 3.13 -35.79
N LEU A 109 -29.84 3.65 -35.14
CA LEU A 109 -29.49 5.06 -35.19
C LEU A 109 -28.69 5.33 -36.48
N ARG A 110 -28.99 6.43 -37.17
CA ARG A 110 -28.21 6.83 -38.36
C ARG A 110 -26.78 7.19 -37.93
N ALA A 111 -25.81 6.77 -38.74
CA ALA A 111 -24.40 7.07 -38.54
C ALA A 111 -24.14 8.58 -38.56
#